data_AF-A0A841GFU3-F1
#
_entry.id   AF-A0A841GFU3-F1
#
_cell.length_a   1.000
_cell.length_b   1.000
_cell.length_c   1.000
_cell.angle_alpha   90.00
_cell.angle_beta   90.00
_cell.angle_gamma   90.00
#
_symmetry.space_group_name_H-M   'P 1'
#
loop_
_entity.id
_entity.type
_entity.pdbx_description
1 polymer ?
#
loop_
_entity_poly.entity_id
_entity_poly.type
_entity_poly.pdbx_seq_one_letter_code
_entity_poly.pdbx_strand_id
1 'polypeptide(L)'
;MNNNDDKLKNILKLKEELEKDLIKKGKIKNKSEKKSKKVQDLEQIKILKEKITKEANLATDKTLSIFDINSQDYDSSVMDVIKTLRKFLINEKSPEKRTLFLALLNILEGKFEKNKTLLENQNDVIFKYNHLLSRMYNREDVIKEIIQFVKNFPDSKYPYLLLLEYYLIEGNSSNFSKILSLISKIDDFFKIIHQVYINTLEDVGIVKSAVMHKKFTELLLYITKQKSLETENTKSYCLNVNYSIKEGTIPNPKEYCIKANFAQAAWSIVNNRKFDESKLKIFEKTPEYNLFYGFYYFNNQELENAKKYFEKFENQVENVSVKIIAKTTSYIGMRQFYQNIKSNIFKEEKGKILEIIKNYNSHDFIVEYFDPEIVRLLFAEKHCCIVYGGNKC
;
A
#
# COMPACT_ATOMS: atom_id res chain seq x y z
N MET A 1 40.29 -17.42 -53.62
CA MET A 1 40.99 -17.41 -52.32
C MET A 1 40.10 -18.08 -51.29
N ASN A 2 40.31 -19.37 -50.98
CA ASN A 2 39.47 -20.21 -50.10
C ASN A 2 40.31 -20.85 -48.97
N ASN A 3 41.39 -20.19 -48.54
CA ASN A 3 42.47 -20.80 -47.77
C ASN A 3 42.28 -20.73 -46.23
N ASN A 4 41.24 -20.04 -45.75
CA ASN A 4 40.97 -19.90 -44.30
C ASN A 4 40.00 -20.97 -43.77
N ASP A 5 39.03 -21.41 -44.57
CA ASP A 5 38.07 -22.44 -44.16
C ASP A 5 38.71 -23.83 -44.09
N ASP A 6 39.65 -24.14 -44.99
CA ASP A 6 40.42 -25.38 -44.94
C ASP A 6 41.39 -25.42 -43.76
N LYS A 7 41.98 -24.27 -43.38
CA LYS A 7 42.77 -24.14 -42.15
C LYS A 7 41.90 -24.34 -40.90
N LEU A 8 40.71 -23.77 -40.86
CA LEU A 8 39.79 -23.93 -39.73
C LEU A 8 39.31 -25.39 -39.59
N LYS A 9 38.99 -26.06 -40.70
CA LYS A 9 38.67 -27.49 -40.72
C LYS A 9 39.83 -28.36 -40.24
N ASN A 10 41.06 -28.04 -40.64
CA ASN A 10 42.24 -28.79 -40.21
C ASN A 10 42.53 -28.57 -38.72
N ILE A 11 42.35 -27.36 -38.20
CA ILE A 11 42.48 -27.06 -36.76
C ILE A 11 41.43 -27.82 -35.94
N LEU A 12 40.18 -27.90 -36.43
CA LEU A 12 39.11 -28.63 -35.75
C LEU A 12 39.38 -30.13 -35.72
N LYS A 13 39.88 -30.71 -36.82
CA LYS A 13 40.29 -32.13 -36.86
C LYS A 13 41.46 -32.42 -35.91
N LEU A 14 42.49 -31.57 -35.89
CA LEU A 14 43.62 -31.67 -34.95
C LEU A 14 43.16 -31.61 -33.49
N LYS A 15 42.18 -30.74 -33.19
CA LYS A 15 41.60 -30.64 -31.84
C LYS A 15 40.85 -31.91 -31.44
N GLU A 16 40.06 -32.50 -32.34
CA GLU A 16 39.35 -33.75 -32.08
C GLU A 16 40.29 -34.94 -31.90
N GLU A 17 41.39 -34.99 -32.66
CA GLU A 17 42.41 -36.03 -32.51
C GLU A 17 43.18 -35.88 -31.19
N LEU A 18 43.55 -34.66 -30.80
CA LEU A 18 44.16 -34.39 -29.49
C LEU A 18 43.22 -34.73 -28.33
N GLU A 19 41.92 -34.44 -28.44
CA GLU A 19 40.93 -34.83 -27.42
C GLU A 19 40.81 -36.36 -27.31
N LYS A 20 40.83 -37.10 -28.43
CA LYS A 20 40.83 -38.57 -28.44
C LYS A 20 42.10 -39.16 -27.81
N ASP A 21 43.26 -38.58 -28.09
CA ASP A 21 44.54 -39.03 -27.52
C ASP A 21 44.65 -38.75 -26.02
N LEU A 22 44.11 -37.62 -25.55
CA LEU A 22 44.05 -37.29 -24.12
C LEU A 22 43.08 -38.20 -23.34
N ILE A 23 42.00 -38.67 -23.98
CA ILE A 23 41.10 -39.68 -23.43
C ILE A 23 41.79 -41.05 -23.36
N LYS A 24 42.51 -41.46 -24.42
CA LYS A 24 43.29 -42.73 -24.42
C LYS A 24 44.41 -42.74 -23.38
N LYS A 25 45.04 -41.59 -23.12
CA LYS A 25 46.07 -41.42 -22.07
C LYS A 25 45.49 -41.25 -20.66
N GLY A 26 44.17 -41.37 -20.49
CA GLY A 26 43.50 -41.34 -19.18
C GLY A 26 43.43 -39.96 -18.51
N LYS A 27 43.71 -38.86 -19.23
CA LYS A 27 43.76 -37.50 -18.66
C LYS A 27 42.42 -36.75 -18.67
N ILE A 28 41.38 -37.28 -19.32
CA ILE A 28 40.03 -36.67 -19.39
C ILE A 28 38.98 -37.78 -19.20
N LYS A 29 38.05 -37.61 -18.24
CA LYS A 29 36.90 -38.53 -18.04
C LYS A 29 35.79 -38.29 -19.07
N ASN A 30 35.16 -39.37 -19.52
CA ASN A 30 34.09 -39.37 -20.54
C ASN A 30 32.90 -38.46 -20.20
N LYS A 31 32.38 -37.75 -21.21
CA LYS A 31 31.24 -36.80 -21.18
C LYS A 31 29.86 -37.47 -20.92
N SER A 32 29.72 -38.37 -19.95
CA SER A 32 28.40 -38.93 -19.57
C SER A 32 27.71 -38.16 -18.44
N GLU A 33 28.42 -37.33 -17.67
CA GLU A 33 27.84 -36.59 -16.52
C GLU A 33 27.28 -35.19 -16.84
N LYS A 34 27.37 -34.71 -18.10
CA LYS A 34 26.99 -33.34 -18.47
C LYS A 34 25.51 -33.12 -18.83
N LYS A 35 24.66 -34.16 -18.84
CA LYS A 35 23.23 -34.01 -19.15
C LYS A 35 22.35 -33.64 -17.94
N SER A 36 22.71 -34.02 -16.71
CA SER A 36 21.91 -33.66 -15.52
C SER A 36 22.14 -32.21 -15.06
N LYS A 37 23.37 -31.69 -15.15
CA LYS A 37 23.68 -30.28 -14.81
C LYS A 37 23.05 -29.25 -15.76
N LYS A 38 22.91 -29.57 -17.05
CA LYS A 38 22.34 -28.63 -18.05
C LYS A 38 20.86 -28.31 -17.82
N VAL A 39 20.08 -29.26 -17.28
CA VAL A 39 18.66 -29.05 -16.99
C VAL A 39 18.50 -28.19 -15.73
N GLN A 40 19.31 -28.46 -14.69
CA GLN A 40 19.33 -27.63 -13.47
C GLN A 40 19.85 -26.21 -13.73
N ASP A 41 20.84 -26.03 -14.61
CA ASP A 41 21.34 -24.69 -15.00
C ASP A 41 20.29 -23.90 -15.80
N LEU A 42 19.52 -24.53 -16.69
CA LEU A 42 18.47 -23.85 -17.45
C LEU A 42 17.29 -23.44 -16.56
N GLU A 43 16.92 -24.27 -15.59
CA GLU A 43 15.87 -23.98 -14.62
C GLU A 43 16.30 -22.88 -13.65
N GLN A 44 17.54 -22.92 -13.16
CA GLN A 44 18.13 -21.83 -12.37
C GLN A 44 18.28 -20.53 -13.17
N ILE A 45 18.66 -20.59 -14.45
CA ILE A 45 18.70 -19.43 -15.34
C ILE A 45 17.29 -18.90 -15.63
N LYS A 46 16.28 -19.76 -15.73
CA LYS A 46 14.88 -19.33 -15.90
C LYS A 46 14.35 -18.66 -14.63
N ILE A 47 14.64 -19.22 -13.45
CA ILE A 47 14.35 -18.61 -12.14
C ILE A 47 15.11 -17.30 -11.95
N LEU A 48 16.38 -17.22 -12.38
CA LEU A 48 17.19 -15.99 -12.36
C LEU A 48 16.65 -14.96 -13.35
N LYS A 49 16.26 -15.35 -14.56
CA LYS A 49 15.63 -14.46 -15.54
C LYS A 49 14.27 -13.96 -15.05
N GLU A 50 13.43 -14.81 -14.50
CA GLU A 50 12.15 -14.42 -13.87
C GLU A 50 12.36 -13.52 -12.64
N LYS A 51 13.43 -13.72 -11.86
CA LYS A 51 13.85 -12.79 -10.80
C LYS A 51 14.39 -11.46 -11.35
N ILE A 52 14.98 -11.44 -12.55
CA ILE A 52 15.52 -10.25 -13.24
C ILE A 52 14.42 -9.50 -14.02
N THR A 53 13.33 -10.18 -14.40
CA THR A 53 12.15 -9.59 -15.06
C THR A 53 10.90 -9.71 -14.20
N LYS A 54 10.94 -9.22 -12.96
CA LYS A 54 9.70 -8.83 -12.28
C LYS A 54 9.08 -7.66 -13.04
N GLU A 55 7.82 -7.83 -13.41
CA GLU A 55 6.99 -6.87 -14.13
C GLU A 55 5.58 -6.95 -13.55
N ALA A 56 4.90 -5.82 -13.47
CA ALA A 56 3.51 -5.78 -13.02
C ALA A 56 2.58 -6.41 -14.06
N ASN A 57 1.61 -7.19 -13.59
CA ASN A 57 0.59 -7.84 -14.40
C ASN A 57 -0.55 -6.85 -14.73
N LEU A 58 -0.29 -6.00 -15.71
CA LEU A 58 -1.22 -4.93 -16.12
C LEU A 58 -1.73 -5.15 -17.55
N ALA A 59 -2.97 -4.75 -17.81
CA ALA A 59 -3.53 -4.67 -19.15
C ALA A 59 -3.54 -3.22 -19.63
N THR A 60 -3.14 -2.97 -20.88
CA THR A 60 -2.97 -1.63 -21.44
C THR A 60 -4.28 -0.83 -21.50
N ASP A 61 -5.40 -1.49 -21.78
CA ASP A 61 -6.73 -0.90 -21.89
C ASP A 61 -7.36 -0.54 -20.53
N LYS A 62 -6.92 -1.19 -19.46
CA LYS A 62 -7.45 -0.99 -18.10
C LYS A 62 -6.55 -0.09 -17.24
N THR A 63 -5.36 0.25 -17.73
CA THR A 63 -4.37 1.04 -16.99
C THR A 63 -4.62 2.54 -17.22
N LEU A 64 -5.60 3.07 -16.49
CA LEU A 64 -6.07 4.46 -16.64
C LEU A 64 -5.59 5.40 -15.53
N SER A 65 -5.34 4.87 -14.34
CA SER A 65 -4.93 5.63 -13.16
C SER A 65 -4.08 4.77 -12.22
N ILE A 66 -3.45 5.39 -11.22
CA ILE A 66 -2.76 4.65 -10.14
C ILE A 66 -3.73 3.73 -9.39
N PHE A 67 -4.98 4.16 -9.19
CA PHE A 67 -6.03 3.33 -8.59
C PHE A 67 -6.32 2.10 -9.46
N ASP A 68 -6.47 2.26 -10.78
CA ASP A 68 -6.75 1.14 -11.66
C ASP A 68 -5.54 0.18 -11.79
N ILE A 69 -4.32 0.67 -11.63
CA ILE A 69 -3.11 -0.17 -11.48
C ILE A 69 -3.22 -1.03 -10.21
N ASN A 70 -3.54 -0.43 -9.06
CA ASN A 70 -3.73 -1.16 -7.80
C ASN A 70 -4.87 -2.19 -7.89
N SER A 71 -5.91 -1.90 -8.67
CA SER A 71 -7.04 -2.82 -8.86
C SER A 71 -6.66 -4.10 -9.62
N GLN A 72 -5.65 -4.01 -10.50
CA GLN A 72 -5.17 -5.10 -11.35
C GLN A 72 -4.03 -5.89 -10.70
N ASP A 73 -3.06 -5.19 -10.13
CA ASP A 73 -1.88 -5.79 -9.49
C ASP A 73 -1.53 -5.03 -8.21
N TYR A 74 -2.23 -5.41 -7.15
CA TYR A 74 -2.15 -4.76 -5.84
C TYR A 74 -0.74 -4.88 -5.21
N ASP A 75 -0.11 -6.04 -5.40
CA ASP A 75 1.17 -6.41 -4.78
C ASP A 75 2.41 -5.90 -5.53
N SER A 76 2.23 -5.41 -6.76
CA SER A 76 3.33 -4.85 -7.56
C SER A 76 4.04 -3.67 -6.88
N SER A 77 5.37 -3.70 -6.94
CA SER A 77 6.20 -2.57 -6.50
C SER A 77 6.10 -1.39 -7.49
N VAL A 78 6.39 -0.18 -7.03
CA VAL A 78 6.44 1.03 -7.89
C VAL A 78 7.39 0.81 -9.08
N MET A 79 8.55 0.18 -8.84
CA MET A 79 9.55 -0.09 -9.87
C MET A 79 9.07 -1.09 -10.94
N ASP A 80 8.36 -2.14 -10.52
CA ASP A 80 7.80 -3.13 -11.47
C ASP A 80 6.72 -2.48 -12.36
N VAL A 81 5.90 -1.60 -11.78
CA VAL A 81 4.89 -0.82 -12.52
C VAL A 81 5.54 0.14 -13.51
N ILE A 82 6.56 0.91 -13.10
CA ILE A 82 7.29 1.83 -13.98
C ILE A 82 7.87 1.07 -15.17
N LYS A 83 8.46 -0.11 -14.95
CA LYS A 83 9.01 -0.95 -16.01
C LYS A 83 7.93 -1.39 -17.00
N THR A 84 6.77 -1.85 -16.51
CA THR A 84 5.64 -2.23 -17.36
C THR A 84 5.09 -1.04 -18.15
N LEU A 85 4.88 0.12 -17.52
CA LEU A 85 4.39 1.33 -18.18
C LEU A 85 5.34 1.84 -19.27
N ARG A 86 6.66 1.77 -19.06
CA ARG A 86 7.64 2.13 -20.11
C ARG A 86 7.53 1.22 -21.33
N LYS A 87 7.27 -0.08 -21.14
CA LYS A 87 7.02 -1.00 -22.26
C LYS A 87 5.73 -0.65 -23.00
N PHE A 88 4.66 -0.34 -22.27
CA PHE A 88 3.41 0.10 -22.88
C PHE A 88 3.63 1.36 -23.72
N LEU A 89 4.34 2.35 -23.19
CA LEU A 89 4.67 3.58 -23.90
C LEU A 89 5.46 3.35 -25.20
N ILE A 90 6.39 2.39 -25.22
CA ILE A 90 7.17 2.06 -26.44
C ILE A 90 6.28 1.42 -27.50
N ASN A 91 5.39 0.52 -27.10
CA ASN A 91 4.58 -0.29 -28.01
C ASN A 91 3.27 0.38 -28.44
N GLU A 92 2.81 1.40 -27.72
CA GLU A 92 1.54 2.07 -27.96
C GLU A 92 1.62 3.06 -29.13
N LYS A 93 0.64 2.99 -30.02
CA LYS A 93 0.52 3.84 -31.21
C LYS A 93 -0.43 5.01 -30.99
N SER A 94 -1.43 4.87 -30.13
CA SER A 94 -2.39 5.95 -29.84
C SER A 94 -1.70 7.12 -29.10
N PRO A 95 -1.72 8.35 -29.64
CA PRO A 95 -1.16 9.51 -28.96
C PRO A 95 -1.77 9.74 -27.57
N GLU A 96 -3.08 9.54 -27.43
CA GLU A 96 -3.81 9.70 -26.17
C GLU A 96 -3.32 8.71 -25.11
N LYS A 97 -3.26 7.41 -25.46
CA LYS A 97 -2.77 6.38 -24.53
C LYS A 97 -1.30 6.57 -24.17
N ARG A 98 -0.48 7.03 -25.13
CA ARG A 98 0.92 7.40 -24.84
C ARG A 98 1.00 8.54 -23.83
N THR A 99 0.19 9.59 -24.00
CA THR A 99 0.09 10.70 -23.04
C THR A 99 -0.34 10.20 -21.66
N LEU A 100 -1.31 9.28 -21.61
CA LEU A 100 -1.78 8.68 -20.37
C LEU A 100 -0.67 7.90 -19.66
N PHE A 101 0.04 7.01 -20.35
CA PHE A 101 1.14 6.25 -19.75
C PHE A 101 2.29 7.16 -19.32
N LEU A 102 2.60 8.20 -20.09
CA LEU A 102 3.59 9.20 -19.70
C LEU A 102 3.16 9.96 -18.44
N ALA A 103 1.87 10.27 -18.31
CA ALA A 103 1.34 10.93 -17.13
C ALA A 103 1.46 10.05 -15.88
N LEU A 104 1.08 8.77 -15.98
CA LEU A 104 1.22 7.81 -14.88
C LEU A 104 2.68 7.60 -14.49
N LEU A 105 3.60 7.55 -15.46
CA LEU A 105 5.04 7.51 -15.19
C LEU A 105 5.51 8.77 -14.45
N ASN A 106 5.10 9.96 -14.89
CA ASN A 106 5.49 11.20 -14.22
C ASN A 106 4.97 11.25 -12.77
N ILE A 107 3.75 10.76 -12.50
CA ILE A 107 3.21 10.66 -11.14
C ILE A 107 4.06 9.73 -10.28
N LEU A 108 4.35 8.51 -10.77
CA LEU A 108 5.12 7.50 -10.03
C LEU A 108 6.58 7.92 -9.81
N GLU A 109 7.15 8.69 -10.73
CA GLU A 109 8.53 9.19 -10.65
C GLU A 109 8.64 10.56 -9.93
N GLY A 110 7.55 11.08 -9.37
CA GLY A 110 7.55 12.36 -8.64
C GLY A 110 7.74 13.60 -9.53
N LYS A 111 7.56 13.48 -10.85
CA LYS A 111 7.71 14.56 -11.84
C LYS A 111 6.41 15.36 -12.01
N PHE A 112 5.86 15.87 -10.90
CA PHE A 112 4.53 16.46 -10.88
C PHE A 112 4.38 17.71 -11.75
N GLU A 113 5.37 18.60 -11.77
CA GLU A 113 5.36 19.81 -12.61
C GLU A 113 5.29 19.48 -14.11
N LYS A 114 6.07 18.48 -14.56
CA LYS A 114 6.03 18.03 -15.96
C LYS A 114 4.65 17.49 -16.31
N ASN A 115 4.03 16.78 -15.37
CA ASN A 115 2.71 16.20 -15.57
C ASN A 115 1.60 17.25 -15.59
N LYS A 116 1.73 18.31 -14.79
CA LYS A 116 0.81 19.44 -14.78
C LYS A 116 0.71 20.07 -16.17
N THR A 117 1.84 20.43 -16.77
CA THR A 117 1.90 20.99 -18.13
C THR A 117 1.39 20.00 -19.19
N LEU A 118 1.70 18.71 -19.04
CA LEU A 118 1.25 17.67 -19.98
C LEU A 118 -0.27 17.56 -20.06
N LEU A 119 -0.97 17.80 -18.94
CA LEU A 119 -2.40 17.52 -18.80
C LEU A 119 -3.30 18.76 -18.72
N GLU A 120 -2.73 19.97 -18.72
CA GLU A 120 -3.43 21.24 -18.44
C GLU A 120 -4.68 21.48 -19.29
N ASN A 121 -4.66 21.07 -20.57
CA ASN A 121 -5.75 21.31 -21.52
C ASN A 121 -6.66 20.08 -21.76
N GLN A 122 -6.51 19.02 -20.96
CA GLN A 122 -7.27 17.78 -21.14
C GLN A 122 -8.56 17.79 -20.30
N ASN A 123 -9.72 17.65 -20.95
CA ASN A 123 -11.03 17.72 -20.30
C ASN A 123 -11.69 16.35 -20.06
N ASP A 124 -11.15 15.29 -20.64
CA ASP A 124 -11.62 13.94 -20.37
C ASP A 124 -11.43 13.57 -18.89
N VAL A 125 -12.37 12.77 -18.37
CA VAL A 125 -12.47 12.43 -16.95
C VAL A 125 -11.18 11.80 -16.42
N ILE A 126 -10.54 10.92 -17.19
CA ILE A 126 -9.32 10.21 -16.78
C ILE A 126 -8.13 11.16 -16.72
N PHE A 127 -7.97 12.00 -17.75
CA PHE A 127 -6.87 12.96 -17.77
C PHE A 127 -7.04 14.03 -16.70
N LYS A 128 -8.27 14.52 -16.48
CA LYS A 128 -8.58 15.46 -15.40
C LYS A 128 -8.33 14.86 -14.02
N TYR A 129 -8.66 13.59 -13.82
CA TYR A 129 -8.33 12.85 -12.59
C TYR A 129 -6.82 12.85 -12.35
N ASN A 130 -6.03 12.41 -13.35
CA ASN A 130 -4.57 12.31 -13.21
C ASN A 130 -3.90 13.68 -13.08
N HIS A 131 -4.46 14.73 -13.68
CA HIS A 131 -4.00 16.11 -13.53
C HIS A 131 -4.16 16.61 -12.09
N LEU A 132 -5.37 16.48 -11.52
CA LEU A 132 -5.65 16.89 -10.15
C LEU A 132 -4.88 16.04 -9.13
N LEU A 133 -4.75 14.73 -9.36
CA LEU A 133 -3.93 13.84 -8.53
C LEU A 133 -2.48 14.32 -8.47
N SER A 134 -1.91 14.69 -9.63
CA SER A 134 -0.54 15.19 -9.71
C SER A 134 -0.35 16.52 -8.97
N ARG A 135 -1.29 17.46 -9.09
CA ARG A 135 -1.25 18.74 -8.36
C ARG A 135 -1.38 18.51 -6.85
N MET A 136 -2.26 17.61 -6.44
CA MET A 136 -2.45 17.24 -5.04
C MET A 136 -1.19 16.62 -4.43
N TYR A 137 -0.54 15.68 -5.12
CA TYR A 137 0.74 15.11 -4.67
C TYR A 137 1.89 16.15 -4.66
N ASN A 138 1.80 17.17 -5.51
CA ASN A 138 2.68 18.34 -5.47
C ASN A 138 2.35 19.34 -4.34
N ARG A 139 1.42 18.98 -3.42
CA ARG A 139 0.99 19.82 -2.28
C ARG A 139 0.25 21.10 -2.67
N GLU A 140 -0.31 21.16 -3.87
CA GLU A 140 -1.23 22.23 -4.22
C GLU A 140 -2.61 21.99 -3.58
N ASP A 141 -3.24 23.04 -3.05
CA ASP A 141 -4.62 22.98 -2.61
C ASP A 141 -5.57 23.02 -3.82
N VAL A 142 -6.21 21.88 -4.08
CA VAL A 142 -7.07 21.65 -5.25
C VAL A 142 -8.51 21.27 -4.86
N ILE A 143 -8.91 21.49 -3.61
CA ILE A 143 -10.21 21.02 -3.11
C ILE A 143 -11.39 21.61 -3.89
N LYS A 144 -11.30 22.89 -4.27
CA LYS A 144 -12.37 23.56 -5.04
C LYS A 144 -12.52 22.92 -6.41
N GLU A 145 -11.42 22.61 -7.07
CA GLU A 145 -11.41 21.92 -8.37
C GLU A 145 -11.92 20.49 -8.26
N ILE A 146 -11.58 19.75 -7.19
CA ILE A 146 -12.12 18.40 -6.93
C ILE A 146 -13.64 18.47 -6.71
N ILE A 147 -14.13 19.44 -5.92
CA ILE A 147 -15.58 19.63 -5.71
C ILE A 147 -16.27 19.95 -7.04
N GLN A 148 -15.70 20.82 -7.87
CA GLN A 148 -16.25 21.09 -9.20
C GLN A 148 -16.19 19.85 -10.11
N PHE A 149 -15.15 19.01 -9.96
CA PHE A 149 -15.02 17.77 -10.71
C PHE A 149 -16.12 16.76 -10.34
N VAL A 150 -16.46 16.63 -9.05
CA VAL A 150 -17.60 15.83 -8.58
C VAL A 150 -18.92 16.35 -9.17
N LYS A 151 -19.13 17.67 -9.19
CA LYS A 151 -20.35 18.27 -9.77
C LYS A 151 -20.48 18.04 -11.27
N ASN A 152 -19.37 18.07 -12.00
CA ASN A 152 -19.37 17.91 -13.45
C ASN A 152 -19.49 16.45 -13.89
N PHE A 153 -19.02 15.50 -13.07
CA PHE A 153 -19.04 14.07 -13.40
C PHE A 153 -19.54 13.22 -12.22
N PRO A 154 -20.79 13.43 -11.77
CA PRO A 154 -21.32 12.79 -10.57
C PRO A 154 -21.47 11.27 -10.70
N ASP A 155 -21.59 10.76 -11.93
CA ASP A 155 -21.73 9.33 -12.24
C ASP A 155 -20.38 8.61 -12.45
N SER A 156 -19.27 9.33 -12.30
CA SER A 156 -17.92 8.76 -12.40
C SER A 156 -17.36 8.46 -11.01
N LYS A 157 -16.67 7.32 -10.85
CA LYS A 157 -15.97 6.98 -9.60
C LYS A 157 -14.76 7.90 -9.32
N TYR A 158 -14.14 8.44 -10.37
CA TYR A 158 -12.84 9.12 -10.29
C TYR A 158 -12.83 10.40 -9.44
N PRO A 159 -13.81 11.32 -9.55
CA PRO A 159 -13.85 12.50 -8.68
C PRO A 159 -13.96 12.15 -7.19
N TYR A 160 -14.73 11.11 -6.84
CA TYR A 160 -14.86 10.68 -5.45
C TYR A 160 -13.60 9.99 -4.93
N LEU A 161 -12.89 9.24 -5.78
CA LEU A 161 -11.58 8.67 -5.45
C LEU A 161 -10.57 9.78 -5.10
N LEU A 162 -10.51 10.85 -5.90
CA LEU A 162 -9.67 12.02 -5.59
C LEU A 162 -10.06 12.66 -4.27
N LEU A 163 -11.36 12.79 -4.00
CA LEU A 163 -11.84 13.40 -2.77
C LEU A 163 -11.45 12.58 -1.53
N LEU A 164 -11.56 11.25 -1.60
CA LEU A 164 -11.07 10.35 -0.54
C LEU A 164 -9.57 10.51 -0.34
N GLU A 165 -8.79 10.52 -1.43
CA GLU A 165 -7.33 10.61 -1.35
C GLU A 165 -6.84 11.97 -0.84
N TYR A 166 -7.52 13.06 -1.22
CA TYR A 166 -7.28 14.39 -0.67
C TYR A 166 -7.46 14.41 0.85
N TYR A 167 -8.58 13.89 1.32
CA TYR A 167 -8.88 13.85 2.75
C TYR A 167 -7.98 12.88 3.52
N LEU A 168 -7.46 11.81 2.89
CA LEU A 168 -6.37 11.00 3.46
C LEU A 168 -5.09 11.83 3.67
N ILE A 169 -4.68 12.64 2.69
CA ILE A 169 -3.48 13.49 2.76
C ILE A 169 -3.63 14.57 3.83
N GLU A 170 -4.82 15.18 3.92
CA GLU A 170 -5.13 16.17 4.95
C GLU A 170 -5.40 15.56 6.33
N GLY A 171 -5.45 14.22 6.42
CA GLY A 171 -5.65 13.48 7.67
C GLY A 171 -7.00 13.74 8.31
N ASN A 172 -8.04 13.94 7.49
CA ASN A 172 -9.40 14.19 7.95
C ASN A 172 -10.36 13.21 7.28
N SER A 173 -10.80 12.18 8.01
CA SER A 173 -11.73 11.16 7.54
C SER A 173 -13.19 11.40 7.98
N SER A 174 -13.54 12.57 8.54
CA SER A 174 -14.89 12.88 9.05
C SER A 174 -16.04 12.78 8.03
N ASN A 175 -15.73 12.66 6.73
CA ASN A 175 -16.71 12.57 5.66
C ASN A 175 -16.57 11.30 4.80
N PHE A 176 -15.73 10.35 5.20
CA PHE A 176 -15.48 9.13 4.43
C PHE A 176 -16.75 8.29 4.27
N SER A 177 -17.57 8.15 5.31
CA SER A 177 -18.81 7.37 5.21
C SER A 177 -19.74 7.93 4.14
N LYS A 178 -19.89 9.26 4.10
CA LYS A 178 -20.70 9.97 3.11
C LYS A 178 -20.16 9.80 1.70
N ILE A 179 -18.85 9.98 1.50
CA ILE A 179 -18.23 9.85 0.18
C ILE A 179 -18.33 8.40 -0.32
N LEU A 180 -18.02 7.42 0.54
CA LEU A 180 -18.14 5.99 0.24
C LEU A 180 -19.59 5.59 -0.09
N SER A 181 -20.56 6.14 0.64
CA SER A 181 -21.99 5.94 0.35
C SER A 181 -22.36 6.43 -1.06
N LEU A 182 -21.85 7.59 -1.49
CA LEU A 182 -22.13 8.13 -2.83
C LEU A 182 -21.51 7.28 -3.94
N ILE A 183 -20.21 6.96 -3.85
CA ILE A 183 -19.53 6.14 -4.85
C ILE A 183 -20.07 4.70 -4.90
N SER A 184 -20.60 4.17 -3.78
CA SER A 184 -21.24 2.85 -3.75
C SER A 184 -22.51 2.73 -4.59
N LYS A 185 -23.13 3.86 -4.98
CA LYS A 185 -24.26 3.89 -5.92
C LYS A 185 -23.82 3.74 -7.38
N ILE A 186 -22.52 3.95 -7.65
CA ILE A 186 -21.91 3.96 -8.99
C ILE A 186 -21.20 2.64 -9.26
N ASP A 187 -20.46 2.13 -8.27
CA ASP A 187 -19.66 0.90 -8.40
C ASP A 187 -19.86 0.00 -7.16
N ASP A 188 -20.38 -1.19 -7.39
CA ASP A 188 -20.74 -2.18 -6.36
C ASP A 188 -19.55 -2.60 -5.49
N PHE A 189 -18.32 -2.53 -6.00
CA PHE A 189 -17.13 -2.78 -5.19
C PHE A 189 -17.08 -1.85 -3.96
N PHE A 190 -17.50 -0.59 -4.13
CA PHE A 190 -17.49 0.37 -3.03
C PHE A 190 -18.63 0.16 -2.03
N LYS A 191 -19.66 -0.65 -2.34
CA LYS A 191 -20.63 -1.08 -1.33
C LYS A 191 -19.94 -1.91 -0.25
N ILE A 192 -19.04 -2.82 -0.66
CA ILE A 192 -18.24 -3.63 0.26
C ILE A 192 -17.34 -2.73 1.09
N ILE A 193 -16.59 -1.83 0.45
CA ILE A 193 -15.67 -0.92 1.16
C ILE A 193 -16.41 -0.03 2.15
N HIS A 194 -17.55 0.52 1.76
CA HIS A 194 -18.39 1.33 2.65
C HIS A 194 -18.80 0.52 3.89
N GLN A 195 -19.33 -0.69 3.71
CA GLN A 195 -19.75 -1.56 4.80
C GLN A 195 -18.60 -1.98 5.72
N VAL A 196 -17.39 -2.21 5.17
CA VAL A 196 -16.20 -2.47 6.00
C VAL A 196 -15.84 -1.23 6.81
N TYR A 197 -15.84 -0.05 6.19
CA TYR A 197 -15.48 1.21 6.85
C TYR A 197 -16.39 1.53 8.04
N ILE A 198 -17.71 1.33 7.90
CA ILE A 198 -18.68 1.59 8.98
C ILE A 198 -18.92 0.38 9.89
N ASN A 199 -18.13 -0.69 9.75
CA ASN A 199 -18.24 -1.95 10.52
C ASN A 199 -19.60 -2.67 10.42
N THR A 200 -20.29 -2.61 9.28
CA THR A 200 -21.59 -3.27 9.04
C THR A 200 -21.55 -4.41 8.02
N LEU A 201 -20.37 -4.80 7.52
CA LEU A 201 -20.27 -5.92 6.60
C LEU A 201 -20.63 -7.22 7.33
N GLU A 202 -21.76 -7.85 7.02
CA GLU A 202 -22.22 -9.11 7.63
C GLU A 202 -21.95 -10.33 6.73
N ASP A 203 -22.24 -10.23 5.43
CA ASP A 203 -22.15 -11.35 4.49
C ASP A 203 -20.81 -11.42 3.74
N VAL A 204 -20.10 -12.53 3.91
CA VAL A 204 -18.83 -12.83 3.23
C VAL A 204 -19.07 -13.31 1.78
N GLY A 205 -20.28 -13.78 1.45
CA GLY A 205 -20.68 -14.23 0.11
C GLY A 205 -20.57 -13.14 -0.95
N ILE A 206 -20.96 -11.91 -0.61
CA ILE A 206 -20.83 -10.72 -1.46
C ILE A 206 -19.34 -10.48 -1.80
N VAL A 207 -18.46 -10.59 -0.80
CA VAL A 207 -17.01 -10.43 -0.98
C VAL A 207 -16.43 -11.53 -1.87
N LYS A 208 -16.82 -12.79 -1.67
CA LYS A 208 -16.40 -13.92 -2.51
C LYS A 208 -16.82 -13.75 -3.97
N SER A 209 -18.02 -13.22 -4.23
CA SER A 209 -18.47 -12.91 -5.58
C SER A 209 -17.65 -11.79 -6.24
N ALA A 210 -17.23 -10.78 -5.47
CA ALA A 210 -16.38 -9.70 -5.97
C ALA A 210 -14.94 -10.18 -6.26
N VAL A 211 -14.40 -11.10 -5.46
CA VAL A 211 -13.11 -11.77 -5.71
C VAL A 211 -13.11 -12.47 -7.08
N MET A 212 -14.21 -13.11 -7.46
CA MET A 212 -14.34 -13.79 -8.76
C MET A 212 -14.24 -12.83 -9.96
N HIS A 213 -14.52 -11.53 -9.77
CA HIS A 213 -14.37 -10.50 -10.80
C HIS A 213 -12.93 -9.93 -10.89
N LYS A 214 -11.98 -10.49 -10.13
CA LYS A 214 -10.52 -10.22 -10.17
C LYS A 214 -10.14 -8.74 -10.01
N LYS A 215 -10.93 -7.94 -9.29
CA LYS A 215 -10.55 -6.59 -8.88
C LYS A 215 -10.11 -6.62 -7.42
N PHE A 216 -8.94 -6.05 -7.09
CA PHE A 216 -8.48 -5.96 -5.70
C PHE A 216 -8.49 -7.30 -4.95
N THR A 217 -8.08 -8.38 -5.61
CA THR A 217 -8.18 -9.75 -5.09
C THR A 217 -7.57 -9.89 -3.69
N GLU A 218 -6.35 -9.41 -3.51
CA GLU A 218 -5.60 -9.50 -2.25
C GLU A 218 -6.28 -8.69 -1.13
N LEU A 219 -6.81 -7.50 -1.44
CA LEU A 219 -7.54 -6.68 -0.48
C LEU A 219 -8.88 -7.31 -0.09
N LEU A 220 -9.63 -7.88 -1.03
CA LEU A 220 -10.88 -8.57 -0.75
C LEU A 220 -10.67 -9.86 0.06
N LEU A 221 -9.57 -10.58 -0.20
CA LEU A 221 -9.14 -11.72 0.61
C LEU A 221 -8.81 -11.28 2.04
N TYR A 222 -8.08 -10.16 2.19
CA TYR A 222 -7.81 -9.55 3.50
C TYR A 222 -9.11 -9.21 4.25
N ILE A 223 -10.07 -8.56 3.61
CA ILE A 223 -11.38 -8.24 4.21
C ILE A 223 -12.12 -9.51 4.65
N THR A 224 -12.08 -10.57 3.83
CA THR A 224 -12.71 -11.86 4.16
C THR A 224 -12.06 -12.49 5.40
N LYS A 225 -10.74 -12.51 5.43
CA LYS A 225 -9.94 -13.13 6.49
C LYS A 225 -9.84 -12.29 7.77
N GLN A 226 -10.13 -11.00 7.69
CA GLN A 226 -10.30 -10.17 8.88
C GLN A 226 -11.28 -10.80 9.87
N LYS A 227 -12.38 -11.38 9.37
CA LYS A 227 -13.39 -12.05 10.18
C LYS A 227 -12.97 -13.43 10.71
N SER A 228 -12.31 -14.25 9.90
CA SER A 228 -11.91 -15.62 10.31
C SER A 228 -10.67 -15.66 11.22
N LEU A 229 -9.98 -14.52 11.41
CA LEU A 229 -8.70 -14.43 12.13
C LEU A 229 -7.54 -15.15 11.44
N GLU A 230 -7.75 -15.71 10.26
CA GLU A 230 -6.69 -16.35 9.48
C GLU A 230 -5.81 -15.29 8.83
N THR A 231 -4.50 -15.51 8.82
CA THR A 231 -3.57 -14.66 8.08
C THR A 231 -3.21 -15.29 6.74
N GLU A 232 -2.81 -14.46 5.80
CA GLU A 232 -2.36 -14.91 4.49
C GLU A 232 -0.99 -14.34 4.20
N ASN A 233 -0.08 -15.20 3.74
CA ASN A 233 1.20 -14.75 3.21
C ASN A 233 0.97 -14.11 1.83
N THR A 234 0.59 -12.84 1.84
CA THR A 234 0.57 -11.97 0.66
C THR A 234 1.96 -11.36 0.44
N LYS A 235 2.25 -10.94 -0.79
CA LYS A 235 3.46 -10.14 -1.06
C LYS A 235 3.28 -8.68 -0.67
N SER A 236 2.03 -8.22 -0.45
CA SER A 236 1.74 -6.85 -0.02
C SER A 236 2.34 -6.54 1.34
N TYR A 237 3.24 -5.55 1.38
CA TYR A 237 3.75 -5.02 2.64
C TYR A 237 2.62 -4.42 3.49
N CYS A 238 1.71 -3.65 2.90
CA CYS A 238 0.61 -2.99 3.62
C CYS A 238 -0.34 -3.98 4.30
N LEU A 239 -0.71 -5.07 3.62
CA LEU A 239 -1.58 -6.09 4.22
C LEU A 239 -0.85 -6.87 5.30
N ASN A 240 0.42 -7.21 5.08
CA ASN A 240 1.25 -7.91 6.07
C ASN A 240 1.43 -7.09 7.35
N VAL A 241 1.62 -5.77 7.26
CA VAL A 241 1.64 -4.88 8.45
C VAL A 241 0.33 -4.98 9.24
N ASN A 242 -0.81 -4.96 8.55
CA ASN A 242 -2.11 -5.08 9.21
C ASN A 242 -2.34 -6.48 9.83
N TYR A 243 -1.86 -7.54 9.19
CA TYR A 243 -1.85 -8.89 9.77
C TYR A 243 -0.96 -8.96 11.02
N SER A 244 0.25 -8.40 10.97
CA SER A 244 1.17 -8.39 12.11
C SER A 244 0.55 -7.72 13.34
N ILE A 245 -0.05 -6.54 13.16
CA ILE A 245 -0.73 -5.81 14.26
C ILE A 245 -1.90 -6.62 14.83
N LYS A 246 -2.63 -7.33 13.97
CA LYS A 246 -3.72 -8.20 14.41
C LYS A 246 -3.23 -9.39 15.25
N GLU A 247 -2.08 -9.96 14.89
CA GLU A 247 -1.42 -11.03 15.63
C GLU A 247 -0.64 -10.53 16.87
N GLY A 248 -0.46 -9.21 17.02
CA GLY A 248 0.38 -8.63 18.06
C GLY A 248 1.88 -8.76 17.79
N THR A 249 2.27 -9.03 16.55
CA THR A 249 3.68 -9.04 16.11
C THR A 249 4.09 -7.65 15.63
N ILE A 250 5.31 -7.24 15.96
CA ILE A 250 5.80 -5.91 15.59
C ILE A 250 6.31 -5.94 14.15
N PRO A 251 5.67 -5.21 13.21
CA PRO A 251 6.09 -5.21 11.82
C PRO A 251 7.39 -4.43 11.65
N ASN A 252 8.22 -4.84 10.67
CA ASN A 252 9.39 -4.06 10.28
C ASN A 252 8.93 -2.73 9.65
N PRO A 253 9.31 -1.56 10.21
CA PRO A 253 8.83 -0.28 9.71
C PRO A 253 9.58 0.17 8.45
N LYS A 254 8.82 0.53 7.42
CA LYS A 254 9.30 1.38 6.32
C LYS A 254 9.04 2.84 6.64
N GLU A 255 9.91 3.75 6.20
CA GLU A 255 9.84 5.19 6.54
C GLU A 255 8.44 5.79 6.28
N TYR A 256 7.76 5.38 5.22
CA TYR A 256 6.46 5.91 4.81
C TYR A 256 5.22 5.20 5.38
N CYS A 257 5.40 4.16 6.21
CA CYS A 257 4.27 3.36 6.71
C CYS A 257 3.78 3.86 8.08
N ILE A 258 2.61 4.49 8.10
CA ILE A 258 1.97 5.03 9.31
C ILE A 258 1.84 3.92 10.39
N LYS A 259 1.09 2.85 10.10
CA LYS A 259 0.80 1.79 11.09
C LYS A 259 2.07 1.13 11.64
N ALA A 260 3.05 0.80 10.80
CA ALA A 260 4.27 0.14 11.27
C ALA A 260 5.13 1.04 12.16
N ASN A 261 5.25 2.34 11.83
CA ASN A 261 6.03 3.27 12.65
C ASN A 261 5.37 3.52 14.01
N PHE A 262 4.05 3.71 14.06
CA PHE A 262 3.34 3.87 15.33
C PHE A 262 3.32 2.58 16.17
N ALA A 263 3.19 1.40 15.54
CA ALA A 263 3.31 0.12 16.24
C ALA A 263 4.70 -0.04 16.88
N GLN A 264 5.76 0.25 16.13
CA GLN A 264 7.14 0.18 16.63
C GLN A 264 7.40 1.19 17.76
N ALA A 265 6.90 2.42 17.64
CA ALA A 265 7.06 3.46 18.65
C ALA A 265 6.31 3.10 19.95
N ALA A 266 5.05 2.67 19.84
CA ALA A 266 4.23 2.25 20.98
C ALA A 266 4.86 1.05 21.69
N TRP A 267 5.33 0.05 20.95
CA TRP A 267 6.03 -1.10 21.52
C TRP A 267 7.32 -0.68 22.25
N SER A 268 8.10 0.24 21.67
CA SER A 268 9.28 0.77 22.34
C SER A 268 8.93 1.46 23.67
N ILE A 269 7.91 2.32 23.70
CA ILE A 269 7.44 2.98 24.93
C ILE A 269 7.04 1.97 25.99
N VAL A 270 6.18 1.00 25.65
CA VAL A 270 5.68 -0.02 26.59
C VAL A 270 6.84 -0.83 27.19
N ASN A 271 7.93 -1.02 26.45
CA ASN A 271 9.12 -1.74 26.88
C ASN A 271 10.24 -0.83 27.43
N ASN A 272 9.93 0.42 27.79
CA ASN A 272 10.90 1.40 28.32
C ASN A 272 12.12 1.66 27.40
N ARG A 273 11.92 1.56 26.08
CA ARG A 273 12.94 1.85 25.07
C ARG A 273 12.72 3.23 24.47
N LYS A 274 13.81 3.92 24.14
CA LYS A 274 13.74 5.17 23.39
C LYS A 274 13.21 4.90 21.98
N PHE A 275 12.39 5.81 21.48
CA PHE A 275 12.00 5.87 20.08
C PHE A 275 12.37 7.23 19.51
N ASP A 276 12.49 7.30 18.19
CA ASP A 276 12.85 8.52 17.47
C ASP A 276 11.58 9.27 17.04
N GLU A 277 11.23 10.31 17.78
CA GLU A 277 10.05 11.14 17.49
C GLU A 277 10.12 11.81 16.11
N SER A 278 11.33 12.09 15.60
CA SER A 278 11.49 12.73 14.30
C SER A 278 10.93 11.89 13.14
N LYS A 279 10.92 10.55 13.31
CA LYS A 279 10.36 9.61 12.33
C LYS A 279 8.83 9.65 12.27
N LEU A 280 8.16 10.13 13.31
CA LEU A 280 6.69 10.22 13.32
C LEU A 280 6.19 11.57 12.80
N LYS A 281 7.06 12.59 12.75
CA LYS A 281 6.69 13.96 12.35
C LYS A 281 6.12 14.05 10.95
N ILE A 282 6.57 13.20 10.03
CA ILE A 282 6.03 13.12 8.65
C ILE A 282 4.54 12.73 8.62
N PHE A 283 4.00 12.18 9.71
CA PHE A 283 2.60 11.77 9.84
C PHE A 283 1.77 12.76 10.65
N GLU A 284 2.25 13.98 10.94
CA GLU A 284 1.60 14.94 11.85
C GLU A 284 0.14 15.28 11.50
N LYS A 285 -0.23 15.17 10.22
CA LYS A 285 -1.61 15.37 9.77
C LYS A 285 -2.52 14.21 10.12
N THR A 286 -2.01 13.00 10.28
CA THR A 286 -2.83 11.78 10.38
C THR A 286 -3.57 11.67 11.74
N PRO A 287 -4.75 11.02 11.77
CA PRO A 287 -5.43 10.72 13.03
C PRO A 287 -4.56 9.89 13.98
N GLU A 288 -3.82 8.90 13.47
CA GLU A 288 -2.97 8.04 14.27
C GLU A 288 -1.90 8.82 15.04
N TYR A 289 -1.34 9.87 14.43
CA TYR A 289 -0.42 10.77 15.11
C TYR A 289 -1.07 11.46 16.29
N ASN A 290 -2.26 12.04 16.10
CA ASN A 290 -2.94 12.76 17.18
C ASN A 290 -3.40 11.82 18.30
N LEU A 291 -3.89 10.62 17.97
CA LEU A 291 -4.25 9.62 18.97
C LEU A 291 -3.03 9.17 19.77
N PHE A 292 -1.93 8.85 19.08
CA PHE A 292 -0.69 8.38 19.71
C PHE A 292 -0.11 9.41 20.66
N TYR A 293 0.04 10.67 20.19
CA TYR A 293 0.57 11.74 21.02
C TYR A 293 -0.39 12.12 22.16
N GLY A 294 -1.71 12.00 21.96
CA GLY A 294 -2.69 12.14 23.04
C GLY A 294 -2.40 11.18 24.20
N PHE A 295 -2.20 9.90 23.90
CA PHE A 295 -1.80 8.92 24.93
C PHE A 295 -0.39 9.15 25.46
N TYR A 296 0.57 9.54 24.61
CA TYR A 296 1.95 9.78 25.04
C TYR A 296 2.03 10.87 26.10
N TYR A 297 1.44 12.03 25.82
CA TYR A 297 1.40 13.15 26.77
C TYR A 297 0.59 12.81 28.01
N PHE A 298 -0.51 12.06 27.88
CA PHE A 298 -1.28 11.60 29.02
C PHE A 298 -0.44 10.76 29.99
N ASN A 299 0.32 9.79 29.46
CA ASN A 299 1.19 8.94 30.27
C ASN A 299 2.35 9.72 30.92
N ASN A 300 2.79 10.83 30.32
CA ASN A 300 3.81 11.73 30.86
C ASN A 300 3.24 12.82 31.78
N GLN A 301 1.95 12.74 32.15
CA GLN A 301 1.26 13.72 33.01
C GLN A 301 1.15 15.14 32.42
N GLU A 302 1.32 15.28 31.10
CA GLU A 302 1.16 16.54 30.37
C GLU A 302 -0.29 16.70 29.87
N LEU A 303 -1.22 16.93 30.80
CA LEU A 303 -2.66 16.86 30.52
C LEU A 303 -3.17 17.90 29.50
N GLU A 304 -2.57 19.09 29.43
CA GLU A 304 -2.95 20.12 28.46
C GLU A 304 -2.60 19.70 27.03
N ASN A 305 -1.39 19.15 26.85
CA ASN A 305 -0.97 18.59 25.56
C ASN A 305 -1.84 17.39 25.18
N ALA A 306 -2.07 16.46 26.11
CA ALA A 306 -2.94 15.30 25.88
C ALA A 306 -4.34 15.73 25.39
N LYS A 307 -4.95 16.73 26.06
CA LYS A 307 -6.25 17.29 25.67
C LYS A 307 -6.25 17.79 24.23
N LYS A 308 -5.27 18.62 23.87
CA LYS A 308 -5.14 19.21 22.53
C LYS A 308 -5.05 18.14 21.44
N TYR A 309 -4.28 17.07 21.69
CA TYR A 309 -4.10 15.99 20.73
C TYR A 309 -5.34 15.10 20.60
N PHE A 310 -6.00 14.74 21.70
CA PHE A 310 -7.27 14.01 21.64
C PHE A 310 -8.37 14.80 20.94
N GLU A 311 -8.53 16.09 21.23
CA GLU A 311 -9.54 16.93 20.56
C GLU A 311 -9.29 17.04 19.05
N LYS A 312 -8.02 17.14 18.62
CA LYS A 312 -7.67 17.09 17.20
C LYS A 312 -8.08 15.76 16.57
N PHE A 313 -7.73 14.65 17.20
CA PHE A 313 -8.10 13.32 16.72
C PHE A 313 -9.63 13.17 16.58
N GLU A 314 -10.39 13.55 17.61
CA GLU A 314 -11.85 13.47 17.62
C GLU A 314 -12.50 14.28 16.50
N ASN A 315 -11.88 15.41 16.10
CA ASN A 315 -12.35 16.24 14.99
C ASN A 315 -11.94 15.71 13.61
N GLN A 316 -11.03 14.74 13.54
CA GLN A 316 -10.53 14.17 12.29
C GLN A 316 -11.28 12.91 11.87
N VAL A 317 -11.90 12.18 12.79
CA VAL A 317 -12.48 10.85 12.53
C VAL A 317 -13.98 10.79 12.82
N GLU A 318 -14.64 9.74 12.34
CA GLU A 318 -16.05 9.48 12.59
C GLU A 318 -16.25 8.43 13.69
N ASN A 319 -17.37 8.55 14.42
CA ASN A 319 -17.89 7.56 15.36
C ASN A 319 -16.89 7.11 16.45
N VAL A 320 -16.32 8.06 17.19
CA VAL A 320 -15.41 7.77 18.31
C VAL A 320 -16.16 7.14 19.49
N SER A 321 -15.66 6.01 19.98
CA SER A 321 -16.00 5.42 21.28
C SER A 321 -14.74 4.93 21.99
N VAL A 322 -14.82 4.80 23.32
CA VAL A 322 -13.71 4.33 24.15
C VAL A 322 -14.13 3.05 24.86
N LYS A 323 -13.43 1.97 24.57
CA LYS A 323 -13.55 0.69 25.27
C LYS A 323 -12.61 0.68 26.47
N ILE A 324 -13.18 0.39 27.63
CA ILE A 324 -12.51 0.35 28.91
C ILE A 324 -12.16 -1.11 29.19
N ILE A 325 -10.88 -1.40 29.40
CA ILE A 325 -10.36 -2.75 29.61
C ILE A 325 -9.54 -2.85 30.90
N ALA A 326 -9.35 -4.06 31.40
CA ALA A 326 -8.46 -4.30 32.53
C ALA A 326 -7.02 -3.85 32.22
N LYS A 327 -6.42 -3.10 33.14
CA LYS A 327 -5.07 -2.58 32.97
C LYS A 327 -4.03 -3.70 33.08
N THR A 328 -3.29 -3.93 32.00
CA THR A 328 -2.22 -4.94 31.95
C THR A 328 -0.82 -4.34 31.85
N THR A 329 -0.70 -3.07 31.50
CA THR A 329 0.57 -2.35 31.31
C THR A 329 0.56 -1.02 32.04
N SER A 330 1.73 -0.48 32.34
CA SER A 330 1.87 0.86 32.94
C SER A 330 1.40 1.96 32.00
N TYR A 331 1.67 1.81 30.69
CA TYR A 331 1.34 2.78 29.65
C TYR A 331 -0.06 2.56 29.11
N ILE A 332 -0.94 3.50 29.46
CA ILE A 332 -2.36 3.50 29.09
C ILE A 332 -2.51 3.82 27.60
N GLY A 333 -3.35 3.05 26.91
CA GLY A 333 -3.76 3.23 25.52
C GLY A 333 -2.70 2.94 24.47
N MET A 334 -1.46 2.63 24.85
CA MET A 334 -0.38 2.40 23.89
C MET A 334 -0.48 1.06 23.17
N ARG A 335 -1.10 0.05 23.80
CA ARG A 335 -1.17 -1.31 23.24
C ARG A 335 -1.97 -1.39 21.95
N GLN A 336 -2.97 -0.53 21.77
CA GLN A 336 -3.86 -0.54 20.61
C GLN A 336 -3.13 -0.30 19.27
N PHE A 337 -1.94 0.32 19.29
CA PHE A 337 -1.17 0.62 18.09
C PHE A 337 -0.43 -0.59 17.50
N TYR A 338 -0.15 -1.62 18.31
CA TYR A 338 0.63 -2.79 17.87
C TYR A 338 -0.06 -4.13 18.13
N GLN A 339 -1.22 -4.14 18.76
CA GLN A 339 -1.98 -5.36 19.05
C GLN A 339 -3.48 -5.11 18.95
N ASN A 340 -4.20 -6.03 18.30
CA ASN A 340 -5.66 -6.07 18.38
C ASN A 340 -6.11 -6.67 19.72
N ILE A 341 -6.84 -5.91 20.53
CA ILE A 341 -7.28 -6.30 21.86
C ILE A 341 -8.79 -6.54 21.82
N LYS A 342 -9.20 -7.82 21.92
CA LYS A 342 -10.63 -8.22 21.82
C LYS A 342 -11.25 -8.74 23.13
N SER A 343 -10.46 -8.93 24.17
CA SER A 343 -10.91 -9.52 25.44
C SER A 343 -10.98 -8.49 26.56
N ASN A 344 -11.78 -8.80 27.59
CA ASN A 344 -11.86 -8.06 28.85
C ASN A 344 -12.38 -6.61 28.72
N ILE A 345 -13.31 -6.37 27.77
CA ILE A 345 -14.04 -5.10 27.66
C ILE A 345 -15.03 -5.03 28.83
N PHE A 346 -14.77 -4.12 29.76
CA PHE A 346 -15.64 -3.84 30.90
C PHE A 346 -16.85 -3.00 30.47
N LYS A 347 -16.59 -1.96 29.69
CA LYS A 347 -17.61 -1.00 29.24
C LYS A 347 -17.15 -0.29 27.98
N GLU A 348 -18.09 0.17 27.17
CA GLU A 348 -17.87 1.10 26.07
C GLU A 348 -18.58 2.42 26.38
N GLU A 349 -17.87 3.54 26.24
CA GLU A 349 -18.42 4.87 26.43
C GLU A 349 -18.23 5.76 25.20
N LYS A 350 -19.19 6.67 25.00
CA LYS A 350 -19.11 7.72 23.98
C LYS A 350 -18.95 9.06 24.67
N GLY A 351 -18.08 9.90 24.15
CA GLY A 351 -17.77 11.20 24.74
C GLY A 351 -16.32 11.60 24.46
N LYS A 352 -15.84 12.60 25.22
CA LYS A 352 -14.47 13.08 25.11
C LYS A 352 -13.49 12.07 25.70
N ILE A 353 -12.50 11.66 24.92
CA ILE A 353 -11.53 10.61 25.27
C ILE A 353 -10.89 10.90 26.62
N LEU A 354 -10.41 12.13 26.82
CA LEU A 354 -9.72 12.51 28.06
C LEU A 354 -10.62 12.46 29.30
N GLU A 355 -11.90 12.81 29.16
CA GLU A 355 -12.85 12.78 30.28
C GLU A 355 -13.15 11.34 30.70
N ILE A 356 -13.37 10.45 29.72
CA ILE A 356 -13.58 9.02 29.96
C ILE A 356 -12.35 8.42 30.65
N ILE A 357 -11.14 8.69 30.15
CA ILE A 357 -9.91 8.17 30.74
C ILE A 357 -9.75 8.60 32.21
N LYS A 358 -10.07 9.86 32.53
CA LYS A 358 -9.99 10.38 33.91
C LYS A 358 -10.98 9.71 34.86
N ASN A 359 -12.17 9.38 34.39
CA ASN A 359 -13.21 8.71 35.19
C ASN A 359 -12.86 7.24 35.53
N TYR A 360 -11.92 6.65 34.79
CA TYR A 360 -11.54 5.24 34.89
C TYR A 360 -10.02 5.05 35.07
N ASN A 361 -9.39 5.85 35.93
CA ASN A 361 -7.93 5.93 36.11
C ASN A 361 -7.17 4.62 36.40
N SER A 362 -7.85 3.56 36.84
CA SER A 362 -7.28 2.22 37.11
C SER A 362 -7.33 1.28 35.90
N HIS A 363 -7.84 1.73 34.76
CA HIS A 363 -8.08 0.92 33.56
C HIS A 363 -7.09 1.25 32.44
N ASP A 364 -7.11 0.41 31.40
CA ASP A 364 -6.50 0.68 30.11
C ASP A 364 -7.63 0.91 29.08
N PHE A 365 -7.31 1.49 27.92
CA PHE A 365 -8.32 1.96 26.97
C PHE A 365 -7.97 1.61 25.53
N ILE A 366 -9.00 1.34 24.74
CA ILE A 366 -8.94 1.23 23.28
C ILE A 366 -9.90 2.26 22.72
N VAL A 367 -9.42 3.06 21.77
CA VAL A 367 -10.28 4.03 21.09
C VAL A 367 -10.75 3.40 19.79
N GLU A 368 -12.05 3.19 19.67
CA GLU A 368 -12.67 2.73 18.44
C GLU A 368 -13.25 3.91 17.66
N TYR A 369 -13.14 3.81 16.34
CA TYR A 369 -13.57 4.81 15.38
C TYR A 369 -13.66 4.16 14.02
N PHE A 370 -14.24 4.85 13.03
CA PHE A 370 -14.16 4.41 11.65
C PHE A 370 -12.75 4.65 11.10
N ASP A 371 -11.90 3.62 11.22
CA ASP A 371 -10.48 3.62 10.84
C ASP A 371 -10.32 3.92 9.33
N PRO A 372 -9.64 5.01 8.94
CA PRO A 372 -9.41 5.35 7.53
C PRO A 372 -8.53 4.34 6.79
N GLU A 373 -7.91 3.38 7.49
CA GLU A 373 -7.01 2.40 6.89
C GLU A 373 -7.65 1.64 5.73
N ILE A 374 -8.92 1.23 5.80
CA ILE A 374 -9.53 0.49 4.69
C ILE A 374 -9.58 1.32 3.40
N VAL A 375 -9.77 2.64 3.52
CA VAL A 375 -9.73 3.57 2.39
C VAL A 375 -8.28 3.78 1.94
N ARG A 376 -7.33 3.89 2.87
CA ARG A 376 -5.90 3.97 2.55
C ARG A 376 -5.41 2.75 1.76
N LEU A 377 -5.88 1.56 2.12
CA LEU A 377 -5.56 0.31 1.44
C LEU A 377 -6.04 0.31 -0.02
N LEU A 378 -7.10 1.03 -0.40
CA LEU A 378 -7.50 1.17 -1.81
C LEU A 378 -6.40 1.78 -2.69
N PHE A 379 -5.58 2.66 -2.12
CA PHE A 379 -4.49 3.34 -2.82
C PHE A 379 -3.13 2.62 -2.63
N ALA A 380 -3.14 1.51 -1.87
CA ALA A 380 -2.02 0.62 -1.62
C ALA A 380 -0.76 1.35 -1.09
N GLU A 381 0.38 0.67 -1.17
CA GLU A 381 1.67 1.20 -0.76
C GLU A 381 2.09 2.45 -1.56
N LYS A 382 1.65 2.54 -2.83
CA LYS A 382 2.05 3.57 -3.78
C LYS A 382 1.67 4.97 -3.27
N HIS A 383 0.47 5.14 -2.71
CA HIS A 383 0.04 6.38 -2.06
C HIS A 383 0.98 6.76 -0.91
N CYS A 384 1.17 5.85 0.05
CA CYS A 384 1.98 6.15 1.22
C CYS A 384 3.43 6.49 0.82
N CYS A 385 3.95 5.77 -0.17
CA CYS A 385 5.29 5.99 -0.67
C CYS A 385 5.45 7.38 -1.29
N ILE A 386 4.51 7.81 -2.16
CA ILE A 386 4.55 9.14 -2.77
C ILE A 386 4.34 10.24 -1.72
N VAL A 387 3.37 10.06 -0.82
CA VAL A 387 2.95 11.09 0.14
C VAL A 387 3.92 11.22 1.32
N TYR A 388 4.50 10.13 1.82
CA TYR A 388 5.33 10.15 3.03
C TYR A 388 6.79 9.74 2.77
N GLY A 389 7.05 8.99 1.70
CA GLY A 389 8.39 8.49 1.35
C GLY A 389 9.19 9.41 0.43
N GLY A 390 8.53 10.32 -0.28
CA GLY A 390 9.18 11.17 -1.29
C GLY A 390 9.84 10.34 -2.39
N ASN A 391 11.12 10.61 -2.70
CA ASN A 391 11.88 9.89 -3.74
C ASN A 391 12.46 8.54 -3.29
N LYS A 392 12.17 8.05 -2.08
CA LYS A 392 12.75 6.82 -1.52
C LYS A 392 11.87 5.58 -1.73
N CYS A 393 11.10 5.60 -2.81
CA CYS A 393 10.32 4.51 -3.38
C CYS A 393 11.15 3.86 -4.51
#